data_AF-A0A2D8QKT5-F1
#
_entry.id   AF-A0A2D8QKT5-F1
#
_cell.length_a   1.000
_cell.length_b   1.000
_cell.length_c   1.000
_cell.angle_alpha   90.00
_cell.angle_beta   90.00
_cell.angle_gamma   90.00
#
_symmetry.space_group_name_H-M   'P 1'
#
loop_
_entity.id
_entity.type
_entity.pdbx_description
1 polymer ?
#
loop_
_entity_poly.entity_id
_entity_poly.type
_entity_poly.pdbx_seq_one_letter_code
_entity_poly.pdbx_strand_id
1 'polypeptide(L)' 'SYPPVLLVNGDMYDLVPSKLQREAVDCLTNLGVSVQGYVCSGLGHSIDQRGLNFSRDFIRSIIDL' A
#
# COMPACT_ATOMS: atom_id res chain seq x y z
N SER A 1 2.49 -19.49 1.92
CA SER A 1 1.59 -18.77 2.83
C SER A 1 1.15 -17.47 2.15
N TYR A 2 -0.01 -16.92 2.51
CA TYR A 2 -0.55 -15.67 1.95
C TYR A 2 -0.76 -14.64 3.08
N PRO A 3 0.30 -13.96 3.56
CA PRO A 3 0.14 -12.97 4.61
C PRO A 3 -0.66 -11.77 4.10
N PRO A 4 -1.37 -11.03 4.97
CA PRO A 4 -1.97 -9.76 4.59
C PRO A 4 -0.91 -8.78 4.07
N VAL A 5 -1.25 -7.97 3.07
CA VAL A 5 -0.34 -6.99 2.45
C VAL A 5 -0.97 -5.60 2.45
N LEU A 6 -0.15 -4.59 2.76
CA LEU A 6 -0.47 -3.17 2.56
C LEU A 6 0.48 -2.60 1.51
N LEU A 7 -0.08 -1.94 0.48
CA LEU A 7 0.67 -1.15 -0.49
C LEU A 7 0.32 0.33 -0.32
N VAL A 8 1.34 1.19 -0.21
CA VAL A 8 1.18 2.65 -0.13
C VAL A 8 2.17 3.31 -1.09
N ASN A 9 1.71 4.14 -2.03
CA ASN A 9 2.58 4.97 -2.88
C ASN A 9 2.07 6.40 -2.98
N GLY A 10 2.95 7.29 -3.44
CA GLY A 10 2.57 8.60 -3.97
C GLY A 10 2.11 8.51 -5.44
N ASP A 11 1.43 9.55 -5.92
CA ASP A 11 0.99 9.69 -7.33
C ASP A 11 1.78 10.75 -8.11
N MET A 12 2.74 11.43 -7.48
CA MET A 12 3.64 12.35 -8.15
C MET A 12 4.98 11.68 -8.46
N TYR A 13 5.59 12.13 -9.55
CA TYR A 13 6.89 11.68 -10.04
C TYR A 13 6.95 10.19 -10.41
N ASP A 14 7.32 9.94 -11.66
CA ASP A 14 7.08 8.64 -12.31
C ASP A 14 8.17 7.58 -12.04
N LEU A 15 8.93 7.71 -10.93
CA LEU A 15 9.98 6.74 -10.62
C LEU A 15 9.38 5.34 -10.38
N VAL A 16 8.22 5.30 -9.73
CA VAL A 16 7.35 4.12 -9.63
C VAL A 16 5.91 4.61 -9.80
N PRO A 17 5.31 4.47 -11.00
CA PRO A 17 3.96 4.97 -11.26
C PRO A 17 2.92 4.34 -10.34
N SER A 18 2.00 5.14 -9.79
CA SER A 18 0.89 4.66 -8.94
C SER A 18 -0.02 3.66 -9.65
N LYS A 19 -0.05 3.66 -10.99
CA LYS A 19 -0.75 2.63 -11.79
C LYS A 19 -0.21 1.22 -11.52
N LEU A 20 1.11 1.07 -11.34
CA LEU A 20 1.71 -0.23 -11.03
C LEU A 20 1.25 -0.77 -9.67
N GLN A 21 0.94 0.13 -8.72
CA GLN A 21 0.32 -0.29 -7.46
C GLN A 21 -1.05 -0.91 -7.69
N ARG A 22 -1.89 -0.31 -8.55
CA ARG A 22 -3.21 -0.86 -8.85
C ARG A 22 -3.09 -2.24 -9.49
N GLU A 23 -2.19 -2.40 -10.46
CA GLU A 23 -1.90 -3.69 -11.08
C GLU A 23 -1.42 -4.73 -10.06
N ALA A 24 -0.58 -4.33 -9.10
CA ALA A 24 -0.13 -5.21 -8.01
C ALA A 24 -1.27 -5.60 -7.06
N VAL A 25 -2.16 -4.67 -6.69
CA VAL A 25 -3.35 -4.96 -5.88
C VAL A 25 -4.25 -5.97 -6.60
N ASP A 26 -4.54 -5.77 -7.88
CA ASP A 26 -5.38 -6.66 -8.66
C ASP A 26 -4.78 -8.07 -8.75
N CYS A 27 -3.47 -8.15 -9.04
CA CYS A 27 -2.74 -9.42 -9.12
C CYS A 27 -2.76 -10.18 -7.78
N LEU A 28 -2.43 -9.51 -6.67
CA LEU A 28 -2.41 -10.11 -5.35
C LEU A 28 -3.81 -10.55 -4.90
N THR A 29 -4.83 -9.74 -5.17
CA THR A 29 -6.23 -10.09 -4.89
C THR A 29 -6.65 -11.35 -5.65
N ASN A 30 -6.33 -11.44 -6.94
CA ASN A 30 -6.63 -12.61 -7.77
C ASN A 30 -5.91 -13.89 -7.31
N LEU A 31 -4.78 -13.75 -6.62
CA LEU A 31 -4.04 -14.86 -6.00
C LEU A 31 -4.55 -15.22 -4.59
N GLY A 32 -5.61 -14.57 -4.09
CA GLY A 32 -6.21 -14.83 -2.78
C GLY A 32 -5.49 -14.15 -1.61
N VAL A 33 -4.62 -13.16 -1.88
CA VAL A 33 -3.98 -12.36 -0.83
C VAL A 33 -4.95 -11.30 -0.31
N SER A 34 -5.07 -11.19 1.02
CA SER A 34 -5.74 -10.05 1.65
C SER A 34 -4.88 -8.80 1.49
N VAL A 35 -5.16 -8.00 0.47
CA VAL A 35 -4.38 -6.80 0.12
C VAL A 35 -5.18 -5.51 0.31
N GLN A 36 -4.53 -4.49 0.85
CA GLN A 36 -5.03 -3.10 0.91
C GLN A 36 -4.10 -2.18 0.13
N GLY A 37 -4.65 -1.18 -0.56
CA GLY A 37 -3.88 -0.22 -1.35
C GLY A 37 -4.32 1.22 -1.11
N TYR A 38 -3.37 2.10 -0.76
CA TYR A 38 -3.60 3.54 -0.61
C TYR A 38 -2.65 4.36 -1.49
N VAL A 39 -3.14 5.46 -2.04
CA VAL A 39 -2.35 6.42 -2.81
C VAL A 39 -2.35 7.76 -2.09
N CYS A 40 -1.17 8.23 -1.69
CA CYS A 40 -0.97 9.53 -1.07
C CYS A 40 -0.88 10.61 -2.15
N SER A 41 -2.01 11.25 -2.46
CA SER A 41 -2.04 12.26 -3.52
C SER A 41 -1.12 13.45 -3.23
N GLY A 42 -0.41 13.91 -4.25
CA GLY A 42 0.60 14.97 -4.18
C GLY A 42 1.95 14.53 -3.62
N LEU A 43 2.16 13.23 -3.36
CA LEU A 43 3.41 12.71 -2.82
C LEU A 43 4.27 12.10 -3.92
N GLY A 44 5.57 12.39 -3.87
CA GLY A 44 6.58 11.79 -4.75
C GLY A 44 6.98 10.37 -4.36
N HIS A 45 8.20 9.97 -4.74
CA HIS A 45 8.86 8.79 -4.19
C HIS A 45 9.35 9.04 -2.76
N SER A 46 8.41 9.10 -1.81
CA SER A 46 8.66 9.39 -0.41
C SER A 46 7.59 8.75 0.49
N ILE A 47 7.77 8.86 1.81
CA ILE A 47 6.82 8.41 2.82
C ILE A 47 6.46 9.63 3.69
N ASP A 48 5.18 9.93 3.80
CA ASP A 48 4.67 11.01 4.63
C ASP A 48 3.84 10.50 5.80
N GLN A 49 3.29 11.42 6.60
CA GLN A 49 2.47 11.08 7.76
C GLN A 49 1.24 10.23 7.42
N ARG A 50 0.65 10.39 6.22
CA ARG A 50 -0.50 9.58 5.79
C ARG A 50 -0.08 8.12 5.61
N GLY A 51 1.03 7.90 4.91
CA GLY A 51 1.60 6.56 4.72
C GLY A 51 1.99 5.88 6.04
N LEU A 52 2.56 6.63 6.98
CA LEU A 52 2.87 6.14 8.33
C LEU A 52 1.60 5.75 9.11
N ASN A 53 0.53 6.55 9.00
CA ASN A 53 -0.74 6.25 9.68
C ASN A 53 -1.37 4.97 9.13
N PHE A 54 -1.43 4.80 7.80
CA PHE A 54 -1.93 3.55 7.19
C PHE A 54 -1.13 2.33 7.64
N SER A 55 0.20 2.47 7.68
CA SER A 55 1.10 1.39 8.11
C SER A 55 0.88 1.02 9.58
N ARG A 56 0.77 2.02 10.46
CA ARG A 56 0.46 1.82 11.88
C ARG A 56 -0.85 1.07 12.06
N ASP A 57 -1.91 1.51 11.40
CA ASP A 57 -3.26 0.96 11.57
C ASP A 57 -3.33 -0.47 11.00
N PHE A 58 -2.66 -0.74 9.88
CA PHE A 58 -2.53 -2.08 9.33
C PHE A 58 -1.77 -3.02 10.25
N ILE A 59 -0.62 -2.60 10.79
CA ILE A 59 0.16 -3.41 11.73
C ILE A 59 -0.71 -3.74 12.95
N ARG A 60 -1.34 -2.73 13.58
CA ARG A 60 -2.26 -2.93 14.72
C ARG A 60 -3.43 -3.87 14.43
N SER A 61 -3.85 -3.98 13.16
CA SER A 61 -4.91 -4.92 12.78
C SER A 61 -4.45 -6.38 12.68
N ILE A 62 -3.13 -6.62 12.64
CA ILE A 62 -2.53 -7.94 12.45
C ILE A 62 -1.90 -8.46 13.74
N ILE A 63 -1.24 -7.57 14.50
CA ILE A 63 -0.58 -7.94 15.74
C ILE A 63 -1.43 -7.54 16.93
N ASP A 64 -1.68 -8.51 17.82
CA ASP A 64 -2.19 -8.24 19.16
C ASP A 64 -1.05 -7.66 19.99
N LEU A 65 -0.97 -6.32 20.00
CA LEU A 65 -0.10 -5.54 20.89
C LEU A 65 -0.91 -4.92 22.02
#